data_AF-A0A958B6P3-F1
#
_entry.id   AF-A0A958B6P3-F1
#
_cell.length_a   1.000
_cell.length_b   1.000
_cell.length_c   1.000
_cell.angle_alpha   90.00
_cell.angle_beta   90.00
_cell.angle_gamma   90.00
#
_symmetry.space_group_name_H-M   'P 1'
#
loop_
_entity.id
_entity.type
_entity.pdbx_description
1 polymer ?
#
loop_
_entity_poly.entity_id
_entity_poly.type
_entity_poly.pdbx_seq_one_letter_code
_entity_poly.pdbx_strand_id
1 'polypeptide(L)' 'MKVKTHLKAGKPMGDAVADLTHATGLDKVAQLYTDITGRDCGCQDRQAMLNRLLPASFVQKAA' A
#
# COMPACT_ATOMS: atom_id res chain seq x y z
N MET A 1 -0.35 -12.89 -15.95
CA MET A 1 0.82 -12.70 -15.05
C MET A 1 0.49 -13.31 -13.70
N LYS A 2 1.34 -14.18 -13.14
CA LYS A 2 1.17 -14.68 -11.76
C LYS A 2 1.86 -13.70 -10.82
N VAL A 3 1.10 -12.74 -10.30
CA VAL A 3 1.62 -11.77 -9.33
C VAL A 3 1.80 -12.50 -8.00
N LYS A 4 3.06 -12.72 -7.58
CA LYS A 4 3.36 -13.29 -6.25
C LYS A 4 3.14 -12.17 -5.23
N THR A 5 1.92 -12.08 -4.71
CA THR A 5 1.60 -11.12 -3.65
C THR A 5 2.23 -11.62 -2.33
N HIS A 6 3.19 -10.88 -1.78
CA HIS A 6 3.83 -11.17 -0.49
C HIS A 6 2.92 -10.84 0.72
N LEU A 7 1.61 -10.98 0.55
CA LEU A 7 0.59 -10.71 1.55
C LEU A 7 0.65 -11.80 2.64
N LYS A 8 1.16 -11.44 3.81
CA LYS A 8 1.22 -12.28 5.01
C LYS A 8 0.20 -11.80 6.03
N ALA A 9 -0.53 -12.72 6.65
CA ALA A 9 -1.42 -12.41 7.78
C ALA A 9 -0.58 -11.81 8.93
N GLY A 10 -1.04 -10.69 9.49
CA GLY A 10 -0.30 -9.93 10.50
C GLY A 10 0.65 -8.86 9.96
N LYS A 11 0.49 -8.42 8.70
CA LYS A 11 1.14 -7.21 8.15
C LYS A 11 0.16 -6.03 8.25
N PRO A 12 0.59 -4.80 8.58
CA PRO A 12 -0.31 -3.65 8.63
C PRO A 12 -0.84 -3.32 7.23
N MET A 13 -2.06 -2.77 7.15
CA MET A 13 -2.76 -2.66 5.86
C MET A 13 -2.08 -1.74 4.85
N GLY A 14 -1.42 -0.67 5.31
CA GLY A 14 -0.67 0.21 4.41
C GLY A 14 0.46 -0.53 3.69
N ASP A 15 1.20 -1.38 4.40
CA ASP A 15 2.28 -2.19 3.83
C ASP A 15 1.74 -3.26 2.87
N ALA A 16 0.60 -3.86 3.20
CA ALA A 16 -0.07 -4.82 2.32
C ALA A 16 -0.52 -4.18 1.00
N VAL A 17 -1.06 -2.96 1.05
CA VAL A 17 -1.45 -2.18 -0.13
C VAL A 17 -0.20 -1.78 -0.92
N ALA A 18 0.86 -1.31 -0.27
CA ALA A 18 2.11 -0.96 -0.95
C ALA A 18 2.73 -2.16 -1.69
N ASP A 19 2.81 -3.33 -1.04
CA ASP A 19 3.30 -4.56 -1.66
C ASP A 19 2.44 -4.97 -2.87
N LEU A 20 1.12 -4.83 -2.77
CA LEU A 20 0.19 -5.15 -3.86
C LEU A 20 0.34 -4.17 -5.03
N THR A 21 0.39 -2.88 -4.75
CA THR A 21 0.55 -1.80 -5.74
C THR A 21 1.90 -1.93 -6.47
N HIS A 22 2.95 -2.32 -5.75
CA HIS A 22 4.26 -2.61 -6.32
C HIS A 22 4.24 -3.85 -7.22
N ALA A 23 3.68 -4.96 -6.71
CA ALA A 23 3.64 -6.22 -7.43
C ALA A 23 2.75 -6.16 -8.69
N THR A 24 1.74 -5.28 -8.68
CA THR A 24 0.85 -5.03 -9.83
C THR A 24 1.39 -3.94 -10.77
N GLY A 25 2.45 -3.21 -10.40
CA GLY A 25 3.05 -2.14 -11.19
C GLY A 25 2.25 -0.83 -11.22
N LEU A 26 1.27 -0.68 -10.32
CA LEU A 26 0.46 0.54 -10.19
C LEU A 26 1.26 1.73 -9.63
N ASP A 27 2.41 1.50 -9.00
CA ASP A 27 3.34 2.56 -8.55
C ASP A 27 3.73 3.52 -9.69
N LYS A 28 3.80 3.01 -10.92
CA LYS A 28 4.11 3.81 -12.11
C LYS A 28 3.05 4.88 -12.36
N VAL A 29 1.79 4.61 -12.02
CA VAL A 29 0.70 5.58 -12.18
C VAL A 29 0.85 6.70 -11.15
N ALA A 30 1.26 6.38 -9.92
CA ALA A 30 1.54 7.38 -8.90
C ALA A 30 2.75 8.25 -9.27
N GLN A 31 3.80 7.65 -9.85
CA GLN A 31 4.95 8.39 -10.37
C GLN A 31 4.55 9.34 -11.51
N LEU A 32 3.81 8.83 -12.50
CA LEU A 32 3.29 9.64 -13.61
C LEU A 32 2.39 10.77 -13.11
N TYR A 33 1.56 10.52 -12.10
CA TYR A 33 0.74 11.56 -11.49
C TYR A 33 1.60 12.69 -10.91
N THR A 34 2.66 12.35 -10.18
CA THR A 34 3.59 13.33 -9.61
C THR A 34 4.33 14.09 -10.71
N ASP A 35 4.77 13.42 -11.78
CA ASP A 35 5.46 14.04 -12.91
C ASP A 35 4.56 15.03 -13.67
N ILE A 36 3.27 14.68 -13.85
CA ILE A 36 2.30 15.51 -14.59
C ILE A 36 1.83 16.69 -13.74
N THR A 37 1.55 16.46 -12.46
CA THR A 37 0.94 17.48 -11.59
C THR A 37 1.95 18.30 -10.80
N GLY A 38 3.21 17.84 -10.72
CA GLY A 38 4.23 18.40 -9.84
C GLY A 38 3.90 18.26 -8.35
N ARG A 39 2.86 17.50 -8.00
CA ARG A 39 2.41 17.28 -6.63
C ARG A 39 2.77 15.88 -6.19
N ASP A 40 3.38 15.77 -5.02
CA ASP A 40 3.66 14.46 -4.43
C ASP A 40 2.34 13.70 -4.20
N CYS A 41 2.28 12.44 -4.63
CA CYS A 41 1.22 11.49 -4.29
C CYS A 41 0.94 11.46 -2.77
N GLY A 42 1.98 11.66 -1.95
CA GLY A 42 1.91 11.44 -0.50
C GLY A 42 1.74 9.96 -0.17
N CYS A 43 2.23 9.08 -1.04
CA CYS A 43 2.04 7.65 -0.96
C CYS A 43 2.59 7.07 0.38
N GLN A 44 3.71 7.60 0.89
CA GLN A 44 4.28 7.21 2.20
C GLN A 44 3.42 7.67 3.39
N ASP A 45 2.91 8.90 3.37
CA ASP A 45 2.06 9.42 4.45
C ASP A 45 0.74 8.65 4.53
N ARG A 46 0.15 8.33 3.37
CA ARG A 46 -1.04 7.48 3.28
C ARG A 46 -0.78 6.08 3.83
N GLN A 47 0.36 5.49 3.48
CA GLN A 47 0.78 4.19 4.01
C GLN A 47 0.94 4.24 5.55
N ALA A 48 1.64 5.25 6.07
CA ALA A 48 1.85 5.43 7.50
C ALA A 48 0.54 5.69 8.26
N MET A 49 -0.37 6.47 7.68
CA MET A 49 -1.71 6.70 8.22
C MET A 49 -2.52 5.40 8.26
N LEU A 50 -2.54 4.63 7.17
CA LEU A 50 -3.20 3.32 7.13
C LEU A 50 -2.60 2.35 8.15
N ASN A 51 -1.27 2.32 8.30
CA ASN A 51 -0.60 1.45 9.26
C ASN A 51 -0.92 1.82 10.72
N ARG A 52 -1.14 3.11 11.00
CA ARG A 52 -1.56 3.60 12.33
C ARG A 52 -3.03 3.28 12.63
N LEU A 53 -3.91 3.43 11.64
CA LEU A 53 -5.35 3.17 11.80
C LEU A 53 -5.66 1.68 11.82
N LEU A 54 -4.96 0.89 11.00
CA LEU A 54 -5.18 -0.54 10.80
C LEU A 54 -3.85 -1.29 11.03
N PRO A 55 -3.42 -1.40 12.30
CA PRO A 55 -2.23 -2.17 12.64
C PRO A 55 -2.44 -3.66 12.30
N ALA A 56 -1.33 -4.39 12.19
CA ALA A 56 -1.28 -5.81 11.87
C ALA A 56 -2.29 -6.71 12.63
N SER A 57 -2.66 -6.35 13.86
CA SER A 57 -3.59 -7.07 14.72
C SER A 57 -5.06 -6.82 14.40
N PHE A 58 -5.40 -5.80 13.60
CA PHE A 58 -6.79 -5.46 13.28
C PHE A 58 -7.52 -6.57 12.52
N VAL A 59 -6.80 -7.32 11.67
CA VAL A 59 -7.36 -8.46 10.90
C VAL A 59 -7.85 -9.59 11.80
N GLN A 60 -7.31 -9.73 13.03
CA GLN A 60 -7.69 -10.83 13.93
C GLN A 60 -8.99 -10.54 14.71
N LYS A 61 -9.51 -9.31 14.66
CA LYS A 61 -10.70 -8.91 15.41
C LYS A 61 -11.99 -8.87 14.57
N ALA A 62 -11.89 -9.13 13.27
CA ALA A 62 -13.02 -9.17 12.34
C ALA A 62 -13.40 -10.60 11.89
N ALA A 63 -12.82 -11.63 12.51
CA ALA A 63 -13.16 -13.04 12.30
C ALA A 63 -14.04 -13.57 13.45
#